data_AF-A0A2A9HBD3-F1
#
_entry.id   AF-A0A2A9HBD3-F1
#
_cell.length_a   1.000
_cell.length_b   1.000
_cell.length_c   1.000
_cell.angle_alpha   90.00
_cell.angle_beta   90.00
_cell.angle_gamma   90.00
#
_symmetry.space_group_name_H-M   'P 1'
#
loop_
_entity.id
_entity.type
_entity.pdbx_description
1 polymer ?
#
loop_
_entity_poly.entity_id
_entity_poly.type
_entity_poly.pdbx_seq_one_letter_code
_entity_poly.pdbx_strand_id
1 'polypeptide(L)' 'MSIRVKWFPTLVKRTHSKQPETTVEWREGLTPLAIFTGEGFSEVDAEAVMVVVNDQQASMATPLTDGDRVEFLVSIQGG' A
#
# COMPACT_ATOMS: atom_id res chain seq x y z
N MET A 1 12.53 12.49 -3.25
CA MET A 1 11.80 12.05 -2.06
C MET A 1 10.87 10.93 -2.49
N SER A 2 10.89 9.77 -1.83
CA SER A 2 10.23 8.57 -2.35
C SER A 2 9.85 7.58 -1.25
N ILE A 3 8.71 6.93 -1.45
CA ILE A 3 8.19 5.83 -0.63
C ILE A 3 8.48 4.51 -1.33
N ARG A 4 9.01 3.53 -0.60
CA ARG A 4 9.12 2.15 -1.11
C ARG A 4 7.87 1.38 -0.74
N VAL A 5 7.28 0.70 -1.70
CA VAL A 5 6.04 -0.04 -1.52
C VAL A 5 6.26 -1.49 -1.90
N LYS A 6 5.90 -2.41 -1.01
CA LYS A 6 5.93 -3.85 -1.24
C LYS A 6 4.51 -4.40 -1.29
N TRP A 7 4.26 -5.23 -2.28
CA TRP A 7 2.95 -5.81 -2.57
C TRP A 7 2.95 -7.30 -2.24
N PHE A 8 1.95 -7.74 -1.47
CA PHE A 8 1.75 -9.17 -1.28
C PHE A 8 1.46 -9.86 -2.63
N PRO A 9 1.98 -11.08 -2.88
CA PRO A 9 1.96 -11.70 -4.20
C PRO A 9 0.58 -11.80 -4.89
N THR A 10 -0.50 -11.94 -4.12
CA THR A 10 -1.86 -11.99 -4.69
C THR A 10 -2.33 -10.63 -5.21
N LEU A 11 -1.84 -9.53 -4.63
CA LEU A 11 -2.12 -8.16 -5.07
C LEU A 11 -1.35 -7.81 -6.34
N VAL A 12 -0.11 -8.29 -6.49
CA VAL A 12 0.77 -8.01 -7.65
C VAL A 12 0.08 -8.29 -9.00
N LYS A 13 -0.73 -9.35 -9.07
CA LYS A 13 -1.46 -9.68 -10.29
C LYS A 13 -2.52 -8.64 -10.67
N ARG A 14 -2.99 -7.86 -9.70
CA ARG A 14 -4.04 -6.83 -9.85
C ARG A 14 -3.47 -5.41 -9.97
N THR A 15 -2.28 -5.13 -9.43
CA THR A 15 -1.62 -3.82 -9.55
C THR A 15 -1.45 -3.41 -11.02
N HIS A 16 -1.44 -2.12 -11.33
CA HIS A 16 -1.14 -1.63 -12.68
C HIS A 16 0.30 -1.94 -13.08
N SER A 17 1.24 -1.80 -12.15
CA SER A 17 2.67 -2.02 -12.40
C SER A 17 3.04 -3.49 -12.63
N LYS A 18 2.26 -4.43 -12.08
CA LYS A 18 2.58 -5.87 -12.04
C LYS A 18 3.93 -6.18 -11.37
N GLN A 19 4.42 -5.28 -10.53
CA GLN A 19 5.69 -5.45 -9.81
C GLN A 19 5.43 -5.84 -8.34
N PRO A 20 6.29 -6.68 -7.75
CA PRO A 20 6.24 -6.98 -6.31
C PRO A 20 6.67 -5.80 -5.44
N GLU A 21 7.48 -4.90 -5.99
CA GLU A 21 7.93 -3.68 -5.34
C GLU A 21 7.80 -2.49 -6.30
N THR A 22 7.33 -1.37 -5.77
CA THR A 22 7.21 -0.10 -6.52
C THR A 22 7.78 1.04 -5.71
N THR A 23 8.13 2.12 -6.38
CA THR A 23 8.55 3.37 -5.74
C THR A 23 7.56 4.47 -6.12
N VAL A 24 7.05 5.18 -5.13
CA VAL A 24 6.11 6.28 -5.31
C VAL A 24 6.78 7.57 -4.88
N GLU A 25 6.61 8.65 -5.65
CA GLU A 25 7.08 9.98 -5.25
C GLU A 25 6.32 10.45 -4.01
N TRP A 26 7.06 10.86 -2.98
CA TRP A 26 6.44 11.44 -1.78
C TRP A 26 5.95 12.85 -2.06
N ARG A 27 4.75 13.16 -1.54
CA ARG A 27 4.18 14.50 -1.51
C ARG A 27 3.39 14.69 -0.21
N GLU A 28 3.20 15.94 0.21
CA GLU A 28 2.42 16.25 1.39
C GLU A 28 0.99 15.66 1.29
N GLY A 29 0.53 15.04 2.37
CA GLY A 29 -0.78 14.38 2.41
C GLY A 29 -0.86 13.03 1.71
N LEU A 30 0.25 12.45 1.24
CA LEU A 30 0.26 11.08 0.71
C LEU A 30 -0.13 10.08 1.81
N THR A 31 -1.01 9.14 1.48
CA THR A 31 -1.49 8.07 2.37
C THR A 31 -1.36 6.72 1.68
N PRO A 32 -1.37 5.59 2.44
CA PRO A 32 -1.47 4.27 1.83
C PRO A 32 -2.68 4.11 0.90
N LEU A 33 -3.84 4.67 1.25
CA LEU A 33 -5.03 4.60 0.39
C LEU A 33 -4.77 5.24 -0.98
N ALA A 34 -4.09 6.38 -1.02
CA ALA A 34 -3.76 7.06 -2.27
C ALA A 34 -2.77 6.23 -3.13
N ILE A 35 -1.81 5.54 -2.50
CA ILE A 35 -0.90 4.63 -3.19
C ILE A 35 -1.67 3.42 -3.75
N PHE A 36 -2.52 2.83 -2.92
CA PHE A 36 -3.29 1.63 -3.24
C PHE A 36 -4.26 1.88 -4.41
N THR A 37 -5.01 2.98 -4.35
CA THR A 37 -5.92 3.39 -5.43
C THR A 37 -5.18 3.81 -6.70
N GLY A 38 -4.00 4.44 -6.57
CA GLY A 38 -3.13 4.75 -7.71
C GLY A 38 -2.66 3.52 -8.50
N GLU A 39 -2.56 2.37 -7.84
CA GLU A 39 -2.22 1.08 -8.46
C GLU A 39 -3.44 0.30 -8.99
N GLY A 40 -4.62 0.93 -9.04
CA GLY A 40 -5.81 0.41 -9.71
C GLY A 40 -6.81 -0.33 -8.82
N PHE A 41 -6.62 -0.28 -7.50
CA PHE A 41 -7.58 -0.83 -6.55
C PHE A 41 -8.66 0.18 -6.17
N SER A 42 -9.82 -0.32 -5.74
CA SER A 42 -10.89 0.51 -5.19
C SER A 42 -10.73 0.71 -3.68
N GLU A 43 -11.47 1.67 -3.11
CA GLU A 43 -11.55 1.81 -1.65
C GLU A 43 -12.18 0.57 -0.99
N VAL A 44 -13.10 -0.10 -1.68
CA VAL A 44 -13.70 -1.36 -1.21
C VAL A 44 -12.67 -2.48 -1.12
N ASP A 45 -11.74 -2.55 -2.08
CA ASP A 45 -10.63 -3.52 -2.00
C ASP A 45 -9.74 -3.26 -0.76
N ALA A 46 -9.63 -2.00 -0.30
CA ALA A 46 -8.80 -1.63 0.83
C ALA A 46 -9.33 -2.19 2.16
N GLU A 47 -10.63 -2.49 2.27
CA GLU A 47 -11.23 -3.11 3.47
C GLU A 47 -10.68 -4.52 3.74
N ALA A 48 -10.23 -5.23 2.70
CA ALA A 48 -9.69 -6.59 2.79
C ALA A 48 -8.16 -6.62 2.93
N VAL A 49 -7.51 -5.47 3.08
CA VAL A 49 -6.04 -5.33 3.05
C VAL A 49 -5.54 -4.70 4.33
N MET A 50 -4.51 -5.31 4.90
CA MET A 50 -3.73 -4.72 5.98
C MET A 50 -2.57 -3.92 5.40
N VAL A 51 -2.30 -2.74 5.95
CA VAL A 51 -1.13 -1.94 5.64
C VAL A 51 -0.16 -1.91 6.81
N VAL A 52 1.12 -2.08 6.51
CA VAL A 52 2.24 -1.90 7.43
C VAL A 52 3.08 -0.73 6.95
N VAL A 53 3.38 0.21 7.84
CA VAL A 53 4.29 1.34 7.60
C VAL A 53 5.44 1.22 8.58
N ASN A 54 6.68 1.15 8.08
CA ASN A 54 7.90 1.00 8.90
C ASN A 54 7.79 -0.11 9.95
N ASP A 55 7.37 -1.30 9.51
CA ASP A 55 7.24 -2.50 10.34
C ASP A 55 6.14 -2.43 11.42
N GLN A 56 5.27 -1.42 11.37
CA GLN A 56 4.11 -1.26 12.24
C GLN A 56 2.80 -1.27 11.45
N GLN A 57 1.79 -2.01 11.93
CA GLN A 57 0.47 -1.95 11.33
C GLN A 57 -0.09 -0.53 11.44
N ALA A 58 -0.62 -0.01 10.34
CA ALA A 58 -1.12 1.35 10.24
C ALA A 58 -2.54 1.38 9.65
N SER A 59 -3.17 2.55 9.70
CA SER A 59 -4.42 2.81 8.98
C SER A 59 -4.15 3.19 7.53
N MET A 60 -5.08 2.89 6.62
CA MET A 60 -5.05 3.34 5.22
C MET A 60 -5.03 4.88 5.08
N ALA A 61 -5.48 5.61 6.10
CA ALA A 61 -5.48 7.07 6.15
C ALA A 61 -4.24 7.68 6.82
N THR A 62 -3.28 6.85 7.28
CA THR A 62 -2.07 7.34 7.96
C THR A 62 -1.27 8.24 7.01
N PRO A 63 -0.96 9.50 7.40
CA PRO A 63 -0.07 10.34 6.60
C PRO A 63 1.33 9.73 6.52
N LEU A 64 1.90 9.68 5.31
CA LEU A 64 3.24 9.18 5.07
C LEU A 64 4.28 10.31 5.04
N THR A 65 5.49 9.97 5.44
CA THR A 65 6.67 10.83 5.43
C THR A 65 7.70 10.34 4.42
N ASP A 66 8.55 11.23 3.93
CA ASP A 66 9.60 10.87 2.98
C ASP A 66 10.49 9.75 3.54
N GLY A 67 10.76 8.73 2.72
CA GLY A 67 11.57 7.57 3.10
C GLY A 67 10.82 6.43 3.78
N ASP A 68 9.51 6.57 4.05
CA ASP A 68 8.73 5.47 4.63
C ASP A 68 8.73 4.21 3.74
N ARG A 69 8.63 3.06 4.41
CA ARG A 69 8.39 1.76 3.79
C ARG A 69 6.95 1.34 4.03
N VAL A 70 6.23 1.05 2.96
CA VAL A 70 4.84 0.58 2.99
C VAL A 70 4.79 -0.86 2.51
N GLU A 71 4.06 -1.71 3.20
CA GLU A 71 3.74 -3.07 2.75
C GLU A 71 2.22 -3.29 2.78
N PHE A 72 1.66 -3.74 1.66
CA PHE A 72 0.25 -4.14 1.56
C PHE A 72 0.14 -5.66 1.63
N LEU A 73 -0.63 -6.14 2.59
CA LEU A 73 -0.83 -7.55 2.88
C LEU A 73 -2.32 -7.89 2.76
N VAL A 74 -2.65 -9.03 2.16
CA VAL A 74 -4.04 -9.49 2.18
C VAL A 74 -4.38 -9.94 3.60
N SER A 75 -5.45 -9.40 4.16
CA SER A 75 -5.99 -9.88 5.42
C SER A 75 -6.65 -11.24 5.14
N ILE A 76 -5.97 -12.33 5.51
CA ILE A 76 -6.59 -13.65 5.50
C ILE A 76 -7.49 -13.72 6.73
N GLN A 77 -8.69 -13.15 6.65
CA GLN A 77 -9.79 -13.65 7.46
C GLN A 77 -10.21 -15.00 6.86
N GLY A 78 -9.42 -16.03 7.16
CA GLY A 78 -9.84 -17.43 7.04
C GLY A 78 -10.82 -17.72 8.17
N GLY A 79 -11.95 -18.34 7.84
CA GLY A 79 -13.07 -18.62 8.74
C GLY A 79 -12.80 -19.61 9.86
#